data_AF-A0A2R6G7S9-F1
#
_entry.id   AF-A0A2R6G7S9-F1
#
_cell.length_a   1.000
_cell.length_b   1.000
_cell.length_c   1.000
_cell.angle_alpha   90.00
_cell.angle_beta   90.00
_cell.angle_gamma   90.00
#
_symmetry.space_group_name_H-M   'P 1'
#
loop_
_entity.id
_entity.type
_entity.pdbx_description
1 polymer ?
#
loop_
_entity_poly.entity_id
_entity_poly.type
_entity_poly.pdbx_seq_one_letter_code
_entity_poly.pdbx_strand_id
1 'polypeptide(L)'
;MVRDDDVRSGEPRIAGSRITVRDVKRRVIDEDEDPHVVAGEYDVSLADPFSALAHYYENRDDFESREREFDADRREGERRTRAFLESVEQGDDEAVQQAD
;
A
#
# COMPACT_ATOMS: atom_id res chain seq x y z
N MET A 1 16.83 -7.29 -1.62
CA MET A 1 15.37 -7.19 -1.83
C MET A 1 14.96 -8.09 -2.99
N VAL A 2 13.78 -8.70 -2.92
CA VAL A 2 13.20 -9.52 -3.99
C VAL A 2 11.90 -8.90 -4.50
N ARG A 3 11.55 -9.16 -5.75
CA ARG A 3 10.30 -8.72 -6.40
C ARG A 3 9.59 -9.91 -7.03
N ASP A 4 8.28 -9.87 -7.01
CA ASP A 4 7.39 -10.88 -7.58
C ASP A 4 6.05 -10.18 -7.83
N ASP A 5 5.60 -10.14 -9.08
CA ASP A 5 4.41 -9.38 -9.47
C ASP A 5 3.13 -9.94 -8.83
N ASP A 6 3.11 -11.24 -8.50
CA ASP A 6 1.99 -11.90 -7.84
C ASP A 6 1.96 -11.63 -6.31
N VAL A 7 3.03 -11.05 -5.76
CA VAL A 7 3.15 -10.79 -4.32
C VAL A 7 3.27 -9.30 -4.04
N ARG A 8 2.31 -8.76 -3.31
CA ARG A 8 2.27 -7.33 -2.92
C ARG A 8 2.44 -6.43 -4.16
N SER A 9 1.82 -6.81 -5.28
CA SER A 9 1.82 -6.04 -6.52
C SER A 9 3.22 -5.68 -7.04
N GLY A 10 4.20 -6.60 -6.90
CA GLY A 10 5.57 -6.37 -7.37
C GLY A 10 6.41 -5.42 -6.50
N GLU A 11 5.91 -4.98 -5.35
CA GLU A 11 6.69 -4.15 -4.41
C GLU A 11 7.94 -4.92 -3.93
N PRO A 12 9.11 -4.25 -3.83
CA PRO A 12 10.32 -4.87 -3.33
C PRO A 12 10.14 -5.22 -1.86
N ARG A 13 10.53 -6.44 -1.50
CA ARG A 13 10.36 -7.00 -0.15
C ARG A 13 11.59 -7.73 0.36
N ILE A 14 11.62 -7.93 1.67
CA ILE A 14 12.62 -8.78 2.33
C ILE A 14 12.41 -10.23 1.85
N ALA A 15 13.50 -10.92 1.52
CA ALA A 15 13.43 -12.28 1.01
C ALA A 15 12.86 -13.22 2.09
N GLY A 16 11.97 -14.13 1.68
CA GLY A 16 11.33 -15.06 2.62
C GLY A 16 10.20 -14.45 3.45
N SER A 17 9.88 -13.17 3.29
CA SER A 17 8.74 -12.53 3.96
C SER A 17 7.81 -11.81 2.98
N ARG A 18 6.68 -11.32 3.49
CA ARG A 18 5.79 -10.40 2.76
C ARG A 18 6.04 -8.94 3.13
N ILE A 19 7.05 -8.64 3.94
CA ILE A 19 7.34 -7.29 4.45
C ILE A 19 8.02 -6.47 3.36
N THR A 20 7.35 -5.44 2.88
CA THR A 20 7.89 -4.59 1.81
C THR A 20 8.88 -3.57 2.36
N VAL A 21 9.69 -3.00 1.47
CA VAL A 21 10.54 -1.85 1.82
C VAL A 21 9.68 -0.67 2.33
N ARG A 22 8.48 -0.50 1.78
CA ARG A 22 7.52 0.51 2.23
C ARG A 22 7.00 0.24 3.65
N ASP A 23 6.77 -1.02 4.01
CA ASP A 23 6.40 -1.40 5.40
C ASP A 23 7.48 -1.01 6.40
N VAL A 24 8.76 -1.18 6.05
CA VAL A 24 9.91 -0.76 6.89
C VAL A 24 10.04 0.76 6.93
N LYS A 25 9.97 1.43 5.76
CA LYS A 25 10.04 2.90 5.65
C LYS A 25 8.98 3.57 6.52
N ARG A 26 7.73 3.08 6.48
CA ARG A 26 6.64 3.63 7.29
C ARG A 26 6.98 3.60 8.77
N ARG A 27 7.37 2.43 9.30
CA ARG A 27 7.64 2.29 10.73
C ARG A 27 8.88 3.05 11.18
N VAL A 28 9.99 2.92 10.44
CA VAL A 28 11.27 3.49 10.88
C VAL A 28 11.38 4.99 10.57
N ILE A 29 10.92 5.43 9.40
CA ILE A 29 11.09 6.83 8.96
C ILE A 29 9.86 7.66 9.30
N ASP A 30 8.66 7.19 8.97
CA ASP A 30 7.45 8.00 9.16
C ASP A 30 6.97 7.98 10.62
N GLU A 31 7.16 6.86 11.33
CA GLU A 31 6.76 6.66 12.73
C GLU A 31 7.93 6.75 13.73
N ASP A 32 9.17 6.97 13.26
CA ASP A 32 10.41 7.09 14.05
C ASP A 32 10.68 5.88 14.99
N GLU A 33 10.27 4.68 14.57
CA GLU A 33 10.50 3.46 15.34
C GLU A 33 11.92 2.91 15.17
N ASP A 34 12.45 2.28 16.23
CA ASP A 34 13.78 1.66 16.21
C ASP A 34 13.80 0.43 15.26
N PRO A 35 14.74 0.36 14.30
CA PRO A 35 14.88 -0.78 13.38
C PRO A 35 15.02 -2.14 14.08
N HIS A 36 15.60 -2.19 15.28
CA HIS A 36 15.72 -3.40 16.07
C HIS A 36 14.36 -3.89 16.57
N VAL A 37 13.49 -2.98 17.00
CA VAL A 37 12.10 -3.30 17.38
C VAL A 37 11.33 -3.80 16.17
N VAL A 38 11.43 -3.10 15.03
CA VAL A 38 10.78 -3.49 13.78
C VAL A 38 11.25 -4.88 13.31
N ALA A 39 12.55 -5.18 13.40
CA ALA A 39 13.08 -6.50 13.07
C ALA A 39 12.47 -7.60 13.95
N GLY A 40 12.42 -7.37 15.27
CA GLY A 40 11.87 -8.32 16.22
C GLY A 40 10.37 -8.58 16.00
N GLU A 41 9.58 -7.54 15.74
CA GLU A 41 8.14 -7.70 15.52
C GLU A 41 7.79 -8.36 14.19
N TYR A 42 8.60 -8.14 13.16
CA TYR A 42 8.41 -8.80 11.87
C TYR A 42 9.04 -10.19 11.78
N ASP A 43 9.72 -10.66 12.83
CA ASP A 43 10.46 -11.93 12.84
C ASP A 43 11.45 -12.03 11.65
N VAL A 44 12.18 -10.93 11.42
CA VAL A 44 13.22 -10.84 10.38
C VAL A 44 14.59 -10.59 11.04
N SER A 45 15.66 -10.80 10.29
CA SER A 45 16.99 -10.51 10.82
C SER A 45 17.16 -9.01 11.06
N LEU A 46 18.01 -8.64 12.02
CA LEU A 46 18.32 -7.23 12.28
C LEU A 46 18.89 -6.52 11.04
N ALA A 47 19.57 -7.24 10.15
CA ALA A 47 20.12 -6.67 8.92
C ALA A 47 19.05 -6.32 7.87
N ASP A 48 17.85 -6.91 7.95
CA ASP A 48 16.82 -6.75 6.93
C ASP A 48 16.22 -5.34 6.90
N PRO A 49 15.84 -4.71 8.04
CA PRO A 49 15.40 -3.32 8.02
C PRO A 49 16.45 -2.36 7.49
N PHE A 50 17.72 -2.51 7.88
CA PHE A 50 18.81 -1.67 7.35
C PHE A 50 19.01 -1.85 5.84
N SER A 51 18.94 -3.09 5.35
CA SER A 51 19.01 -3.38 3.92
C SER A 51 17.82 -2.79 3.17
N ALA A 52 16.63 -2.80 3.76
CA ALA A 52 15.43 -2.19 3.19
C ALA A 52 15.54 -0.67 3.14
N LEU A 53 16.03 -0.03 4.20
CA LEU A 53 16.25 1.41 4.25
C LEU A 53 17.32 1.86 3.25
N ALA A 54 18.42 1.12 3.13
CA ALA A 54 19.42 1.38 2.09
C ALA A 54 18.78 1.34 0.69
N HIS A 55 18.02 0.28 0.40
CA HIS A 55 17.31 0.16 -0.88
C HIS A 55 16.29 1.29 -1.10
N TYR A 56 15.59 1.73 -0.06
CA TYR A 56 14.67 2.86 -0.13
C TYR A 56 15.40 4.14 -0.55
N TYR A 57 16.50 4.49 0.13
CA TYR A 57 17.22 5.73 -0.17
C TYR A 57 17.87 5.70 -1.56
N GLU A 58 18.35 4.55 -2.02
CA GLU A 58 18.85 4.36 -3.39
C GLU A 58 17.77 4.57 -4.46
N ASN A 59 16.49 4.36 -4.12
CA ASN A 59 15.36 4.38 -5.06
C ASN A 59 14.26 5.37 -4.64
N ARG A 60 14.62 6.41 -3.87
CA ARG A 60 13.64 7.27 -3.18
C ARG A 60 12.62 7.89 -4.14
N ASP A 61 13.08 8.39 -5.28
CA ASP A 61 12.23 9.06 -6.27
C ASP A 61 11.17 8.12 -6.88
N ASP A 62 11.52 6.84 -7.07
CA ASP A 62 10.59 5.79 -7.54
C ASP A 62 9.54 5.50 -6.47
N PHE A 63 9.93 5.37 -5.20
CA PHE A 63 8.99 5.18 -4.09
C PHE A 63 8.01 6.34 -3.97
N GLU A 64 8.50 7.59 -3.96
CA GLU A 64 7.63 8.76 -3.86
C GLU A 64 6.68 8.89 -5.07
N SER A 65 7.15 8.51 -6.26
CA SER A 65 6.31 8.51 -7.46
C SER A 65 5.21 7.46 -7.41
N ARG A 66 5.55 6.23 -6.99
CA ARG A 66 4.57 5.15 -6.79
C ARG A 66 3.57 5.46 -5.69
N GLU A 67 3.99 6.08 -4.58
CA GLU A 67 3.07 6.52 -3.53
C GLU A 67 2.03 7.51 -4.08
N ARG A 68 2.46 8.49 -4.89
CA ARG A 68 1.55 9.43 -5.55
C ARG A 68 0.60 8.74 -6.53
N GLU A 69 1.09 7.80 -7.32
CA GLU A 69 0.29 7.01 -8.27
C GLU A 69 -0.76 6.18 -7.54
N PHE A 70 -0.38 5.41 -6.52
CA PHE A 70 -1.30 4.62 -5.71
C PHE A 70 -2.38 5.48 -5.06
N ASP A 71 -2.02 6.66 -4.57
CA ASP A 71 -2.99 7.60 -4.01
C ASP A 71 -3.96 8.14 -5.06
N ALA A 72 -3.49 8.40 -6.27
CA ALA A 72 -4.35 8.83 -7.38
C ALA A 72 -5.32 7.71 -7.78
N ASP A 73 -4.82 6.50 -7.95
CA ASP A 73 -5.60 5.32 -8.31
C ASP A 73 -6.63 4.97 -7.25
N ARG A 74 -6.25 5.01 -5.97
CA ARG A 74 -7.16 4.81 -4.84
C ARG A 74 -8.30 5.82 -4.89
N ARG A 75 -7.99 7.12 -5.01
CA ARG A 75 -9.02 8.18 -5.08
C ARG A 75 -9.96 8.00 -6.28
N GLU A 76 -9.43 7.59 -7.41
CA GLU A 76 -10.22 7.30 -8.61
C GLU A 76 -11.12 6.07 -8.41
N GLY A 77 -10.60 5.00 -7.83
CA GLY A 77 -11.38 3.81 -7.47
C GLY A 77 -12.50 4.13 -6.48
N GLU A 78 -12.23 4.95 -5.45
CA GLU A 78 -13.23 5.43 -4.49
C GLU A 78 -14.34 6.23 -5.18
N ARG A 79 -13.99 7.14 -6.09
CA ARG A 79 -14.98 7.91 -6.88
C ARG A 79 -15.86 7.01 -7.73
N ARG A 80 -15.26 6.05 -8.44
CA ARG A 80 -15.99 5.12 -9.31
C ARG A 80 -16.94 4.24 -8.51
N THR A 81 -16.47 3.74 -7.37
CA THR A 81 -17.29 2.95 -6.44
C THR A 81 -18.47 3.77 -5.94
N ARG A 82 -18.24 5.02 -5.52
CA ARG A 82 -19.31 5.92 -5.07
C ARG A 82 -20.34 6.19 -6.16
N ALA A 83 -19.90 6.58 -7.35
CA ALA A 83 -20.81 6.86 -8.47
C ALA A 83 -21.66 5.65 -8.86
N PHE A 84 -21.08 4.45 -8.79
CA PHE A 84 -21.83 3.21 -9.02
C PHE A 84 -22.90 2.98 -7.95
N LEU A 85 -22.57 3.15 -6.66
CA LEU A 85 -23.54 2.99 -5.57
C LEU A 85 -24.69 4.01 -5.68
N GLU A 86 -24.38 5.29 -5.95
CA GLU A 86 -25.39 6.33 -6.15
C GLU A 86 -26.33 6.01 -7.32
N SER A 87 -25.81 5.42 -8.42
CA SER A 87 -26.66 5.00 -9.55
C SER A 87 -27.58 3.82 -9.22
N VAL A 88 -27.15 2.93 -8.32
CA VAL A 88 -27.96 1.79 -7.87
C VAL A 88 -29.09 2.29 -6.98
N GLU A 89 -28.79 3.17 -6.03
CA GLU A 89 -29.80 3.78 -5.14
C GLU A 89 -30.87 4.55 -5.93
N GLN A 90 -30.46 5.34 -6.93
CA GLN A 90 -31.40 6.06 -7.79
C GLN A 90 -32.31 5.11 -8.60
N GLY A 91 -31.76 4.00 -9.09
CA GLY A 91 -32.56 3.00 -9.80
C GLY A 91 -33.59 2.30 -8.91
N ASP A 92 -33.23 2.04 -7.65
CA ASP A 92 -34.15 1.47 -6.65
C ASP A 92 -35.27 2.48 -6.29
N ASP A 93 -34.94 3.76 -6.09
CA ASP A 93 -35.90 4.82 -5.78
C ASP A 93 -36.90 5.08 -6.93
N GLU A 94 -36.43 5.04 -8.18
CA GLU A 94 -37.27 5.18 -9.38
C GLU A 94 -38.21 3.97 -9.57
N ALA A 95 -37.77 2.76 -9.22
CA ALA A 95 -38.60 1.56 -9.27
C ALA A 95 -39.73 1.59 -8.22
N VAL A 96 -39.46 2.13 -7.03
CA VAL A 96 -40.47 2.29 -5.96
C VAL A 96 -41.52 3.34 -6.34
N GLN A 97 -41.10 4.48 -6.90
CA GLN A 97 -42.03 5.56 -7.30
C GLN A 97 -42.96 5.19 -8.47
N GLN A 98 -42.60 4.21 -9.30
CA GLN A 98 -43.44 3.73 -10.40
C GLN A 98 -44.47 2.67 -9.96
N ALA A 99 -44.38 2.19 -8.71
CA ALA A 99 -45.27 1.16 -8.16
C ALA A 99 -46.43 1.73 -7.31
N ASP A 100 -46.45 3.03 -7.03
CA ASP A 100 -47.53 3.81 -6.38
C ASP A 100 -48.40 4.56 -7.42
#